data_AF-A0A7W0KUB0-F1
#
_entry.id   AF-A0A7W0KUB0-F1
#
_cell.length_a   1.000
_cell.length_b   1.000
_cell.length_c   1.000
_cell.angle_alpha   90.00
_cell.angle_beta   90.00
_cell.angle_gamma   90.00
#
_symmetry.space_group_name_H-M   'P 1'
#
loop_
_entity.id
_entity.type
_entity.pdbx_description
1 polymer ?
#
loop_
_entity_poly.entity_id
_entity_poly.type
_entity_poly.pdbx_seq_one_letter_code
_entity_poly.pdbx_strand_id
1 'polypeptide(L)'
;MIFDVRCAGCDAPGGALCRTCRFALAARPAVGPHGVLVAAPFSGRVRRILLGFKYRNRRQVAGHLAGLLVNRLVAAGVRPGVVTWAPTSARRRRARGFDQAELVARQVARQLGVPCRRLLERRSGAPQTGHGRAARLHGPVFRTHPQVPA
;
A
#
# COMPACT_ATOMS: atom_id res chain seq x y z
N MET A 1 -4.09 -10.64 29.65
CA MET A 1 -3.14 -10.87 28.54
C MET A 1 -2.97 -9.55 27.80
N ILE A 2 -1.94 -8.75 28.13
CA ILE A 2 -1.69 -7.45 27.49
C ILE A 2 -1.09 -7.72 26.12
N PHE A 3 -1.78 -7.34 25.04
CA PHE A 3 -1.19 -7.35 23.71
C PHE A 3 -0.12 -6.26 23.67
N ASP A 4 1.14 -6.65 23.80
CA ASP A 4 2.29 -5.75 23.69
C ASP A 4 2.43 -5.34 22.21
N VAL A 5 1.66 -4.32 21.83
CA VAL A 5 1.74 -3.75 20.48
C VAL A 5 3.15 -3.19 20.30
N ARG A 6 3.76 -3.53 19.16
CA ARG A 6 5.11 -3.12 18.81
C ARG A 6 5.11 -2.34 17.52
N CYS A 7 5.88 -1.26 17.50
CA CYS A 7 6.05 -0.39 16.35
C CYS A 7 6.52 -1.19 15.13
N ALA A 8 5.82 -1.12 14.00
CA ALA A 8 6.18 -1.85 12.79
C ALA A 8 7.52 -1.41 12.16
N GLY A 9 8.04 -0.24 12.55
CA GLY A 9 9.29 0.31 12.02
C GLY A 9 10.53 -0.01 12.84
N CYS A 10 10.41 -0.09 14.17
CA CYS A 10 11.55 -0.28 15.08
C CYS A 10 11.32 -1.31 16.20
N ASP A 11 10.16 -1.97 16.23
CA ASP A 11 9.76 -2.99 17.20
C ASP A 11 9.76 -2.55 18.68
N ALA A 12 9.88 -1.24 18.94
CA ALA A 12 9.70 -0.63 20.25
C ALA A 12 8.25 -0.81 20.75
N PRO A 13 8.04 -1.02 22.06
CA PRO A 13 6.71 -1.18 22.65
C PRO A 13 5.87 0.09 22.49
N GLY A 14 4.55 -0.07 22.41
CA GLY A 14 3.57 1.02 22.29
C GLY A 14 2.71 0.93 21.03
N GLY A 15 2.40 2.06 20.39
CA GLY A 15 1.51 2.09 19.22
C GLY A 15 2.04 1.35 17.99
N ALA A 16 1.15 1.12 17.01
CA ALA A 16 1.49 0.48 15.73
C ALA A 16 2.67 1.15 14.99
N LEU A 17 2.82 2.47 15.17
CA LEU A 17 4.00 3.24 14.80
C LEU A 17 4.34 4.24 15.90
N CYS A 18 5.58 4.24 16.37
CA CYS A 18 6.06 5.28 17.27
C CYS A 18 6.22 6.62 16.55
N ARG A 19 6.33 7.72 17.31
CA ARG A 19 6.51 9.10 16.79
C ARG A 19 7.64 9.18 15.76
N THR A 20 8.80 8.61 16.07
CA THR A 20 9.98 8.66 15.19
C THR A 20 9.81 7.86 13.90
N CYS A 21 9.06 6.74 13.93
CA CYS A 21 8.75 5.97 12.72
C CYS A 21 7.66 6.64 11.88
N ARG A 22 6.71 7.34 12.53
CA ARG A 22 5.71 8.17 11.84
C ARG A 22 6.36 9.34 11.11
N PHE A 23 7.33 10.02 11.73
CA PHE A 23 8.10 11.08 11.06
C PHE A 23 8.92 10.55 9.89
N ALA A 24 9.55 9.38 10.03
CA ALA A 24 10.29 8.76 8.93
C ALA A 24 9.40 8.41 7.73
N LEU A 25 8.10 8.14 7.95
CA LEU A 25 7.12 7.94 6.89
C LEU A 25 6.70 9.24 6.19
N ALA A 26 6.74 10.37 6.90
CA ALA A 26 6.39 11.68 6.35
C ALA A 26 7.51 12.29 5.47
N ALA A 27 8.60 11.55 5.23
CA ALA A 27 9.71 11.97 4.39
C ALA A 27 9.25 12.44 2.99
N ARG A 28 10.06 13.30 2.38
CA ARG A 28 9.72 14.11 1.20
C ARG A 28 9.09 13.29 0.06
N PRO A 29 8.08 13.84 -0.62
CA PRO A 29 7.47 13.21 -1.79
C PRO A 29 8.53 12.98 -2.85
N ALA A 30 8.44 11.86 -3.54
CA ALA A 30 9.13 11.67 -4.80
C ALA A 30 8.07 11.66 -5.91
N VAL A 31 8.32 12.39 -6.99
CA VAL A 31 7.57 12.18 -8.23
C VAL A 31 8.22 10.97 -8.90
N GLY A 32 7.44 9.90 -9.04
CA GLY A 32 7.85 8.73 -9.79
C GLY A 32 7.75 9.01 -11.30
N PRO A 33 8.40 8.18 -12.13
CA PRO A 33 8.27 8.29 -13.58
C PRO A 33 6.80 8.13 -14.02
N HIS A 34 6.45 8.71 -15.16
CA HIS A 34 5.14 8.58 -15.81
C HIS A 34 3.94 9.04 -14.96
N GLY A 35 4.09 10.12 -14.19
CA GLY A 35 3.00 10.69 -13.40
C GLY A 35 2.62 9.87 -12.16
N VAL A 36 3.46 8.90 -11.75
CA VAL A 36 3.22 8.10 -10.54
C VAL A 36 3.54 8.94 -9.29
N LEU A 37 2.53 9.18 -8.45
CA LEU A 37 2.74 9.78 -7.14
C LEU A 37 3.32 8.76 -6.16
N VAL A 38 4.54 9.01 -5.67
CA VAL A 38 5.20 8.13 -4.69
C VAL A 38 5.08 8.72 -3.29
N ALA A 39 4.39 8.01 -2.40
CA ALA A 39 4.19 8.45 -1.02
C ALA A 39 5.50 8.52 -0.21
N ALA A 40 6.38 7.53 -0.38
CA ALA A 40 7.66 7.42 0.32
C ALA A 40 8.63 6.48 -0.43
N PRO A 41 9.96 6.68 -0.31
CA PRO A 41 10.95 5.77 -0.89
C PRO A 41 10.97 4.41 -0.16
N PHE A 42 11.17 3.33 -0.90
CA PHE A 42 11.26 1.97 -0.34
C PHE A 42 12.65 1.68 0.28
N SER A 43 13.02 2.44 1.31
CA SER A 43 14.31 2.32 2.00
C SER A 43 14.16 2.46 3.52
N GLY A 44 15.21 2.12 4.27
CA GLY A 44 15.29 2.33 5.72
C GLY A 44 14.06 1.88 6.54
N ARG A 45 13.50 2.80 7.34
CA ARG A 45 12.33 2.54 8.19
C ARG A 45 11.05 2.29 7.38
N VAL A 46 10.88 3.00 6.26
CA VAL A 46 9.72 2.81 5.37
C VAL A 46 9.69 1.39 4.82
N ARG A 47 10.85 0.87 4.38
CA ARG A 47 11.00 -0.52 3.94
C ARG A 47 10.60 -1.50 5.04
N ARG A 48 11.08 -1.31 6.28
CA ARG A 48 10.74 -2.19 7.43
C ARG A 48 9.24 -2.20 7.72
N ILE A 49 8.61 -1.03 7.71
CA ILE A 49 7.15 -0.89 7.93
C ILE A 49 6.37 -1.61 6.84
N LEU A 50 6.71 -1.40 5.57
CA LEU A 50 6.03 -2.04 4.44
C LEU A 50 6.23 -3.56 4.42
N LEU A 51 7.41 -4.05 4.79
CA LEU A 51 7.66 -5.49 4.93
C LEU A 51 6.89 -6.09 6.12
N GLY A 52 6.85 -5.39 7.26
CA GLY A 52 6.06 -5.80 8.43
C GLY A 52 4.56 -5.85 8.11
N PHE A 53 4.07 -4.86 7.36
CA PHE A 53 2.70 -4.84 6.86
C PHE A 53 2.42 -6.02 5.92
N LYS A 54 3.34 -6.29 4.97
CA LYS A 54 3.16 -7.31 3.94
C LYS A 54 3.32 -8.74 4.45
N TYR A 55 4.18 -8.97 5.43
CA TYR A 55 4.63 -10.32 5.81
C TYR A 55 4.56 -10.64 7.31
N ARG A 56 4.42 -9.65 8.20
CA ARG A 56 4.37 -9.85 9.67
C ARG A 56 3.03 -9.45 10.29
N ASN A 57 1.96 -9.45 9.49
CA ASN A 57 0.60 -9.15 9.93
C ASN A 57 0.41 -7.79 10.67
N ARG A 58 1.30 -6.81 10.46
CA ARG A 58 1.22 -5.47 11.08
C ARG A 58 0.18 -4.58 10.37
N ARG A 59 -1.08 -5.02 10.28
CA ARG A 59 -2.14 -4.36 9.49
C ARG A 59 -2.52 -2.96 9.99
N GLN A 60 -2.24 -2.69 11.27
CA GLN A 60 -2.58 -1.44 11.94
C GLN A 60 -1.91 -0.21 11.30
N VAL A 61 -0.82 -0.41 10.53
CA VAL A 61 -0.12 0.69 9.86
C VAL A 61 -0.82 1.21 8.61
N ALA A 62 -1.86 0.53 8.12
CA ALA A 62 -2.48 0.87 6.86
C ALA A 62 -3.17 2.24 6.85
N GLY A 63 -3.76 2.65 7.98
CA GLY A 63 -4.32 4.00 8.11
C GLY A 63 -3.25 5.09 7.96
N HIS A 64 -2.06 4.85 8.50
CA HIS A 64 -0.92 5.75 8.33
C HIS A 64 -0.43 5.78 6.88
N LEU A 65 -0.32 4.62 6.21
CA LEU A 65 0.05 4.55 4.79
C LEU A 65 -0.97 5.27 3.90
N ALA A 66 -2.26 5.12 4.19
CA ALA A 66 -3.34 5.80 3.49
C ALA A 66 -3.28 7.32 3.68
N GLY A 67 -3.04 7.80 4.91
CA GLY A 67 -2.90 9.23 5.17
C GLY A 67 -1.74 9.87 4.40
N LEU A 68 -0.62 9.15 4.21
CA LEU A 68 0.46 9.63 3.36
C LEU A 68 0.01 9.80 1.91
N LEU A 69 -0.70 8.81 1.35
CA LEU A 69 -1.21 8.87 -0.01
C LEU A 69 -2.23 10.01 -0.19
N VAL A 70 -3.16 10.17 0.75
CA VAL A 70 -4.15 11.25 0.75
C VAL A 70 -3.46 12.61 0.76
N ASN A 71 -2.48 12.82 1.63
CA ASN A 71 -1.72 14.06 1.67
C ASN A 71 -0.99 14.35 0.34
N ARG A 72 -0.48 13.31 -0.34
CA ARG A 72 0.14 13.48 -1.67
C ARG A 72 -0.88 13.81 -2.75
N LEU A 73 -2.04 13.16 -2.75
CA LEU A 73 -3.11 13.45 -3.71
C LEU A 73 -3.61 14.88 -3.56
N VAL A 74 -3.86 15.33 -2.32
CA VAL A 74 -4.29 16.70 -2.02
C VAL A 74 -3.23 17.72 -2.44
N ALA A 75 -1.96 17.50 -2.09
CA ALA A 75 -0.87 18.39 -2.48
C ALA A 75 -0.67 18.47 -4.00
N ALA A 76 -1.00 17.40 -4.73
CA ALA A 76 -0.96 17.36 -6.19
C ALA A 76 -2.26 17.85 -6.86
N GLY A 77 -3.26 18.28 -6.08
CA GLY A 77 -4.56 18.71 -6.61
C GLY A 77 -5.41 17.59 -7.21
N VAL A 78 -5.06 16.32 -6.98
CA VAL A 78 -5.75 15.16 -7.57
C VAL A 78 -7.01 14.83 -6.76
N ARG A 79 -8.17 14.86 -7.43
CA ARG A 79 -9.48 14.54 -6.85
C ARG A 79 -10.12 13.36 -7.59
N PRO A 80 -9.84 12.10 -7.17
CA PRO A 80 -10.38 10.94 -7.86
C PRO A 80 -11.87 10.76 -7.53
N GLY A 81 -12.70 10.37 -8.50
CA GLY A 81 -14.10 9.97 -8.24
C GLY A 81 -14.25 8.54 -7.69
N VAL A 82 -13.21 7.72 -7.79
CA VAL A 82 -13.18 6.32 -7.32
C VAL A 82 -11.75 5.92 -7.00
N VAL A 83 -11.57 5.07 -5.99
CA VAL A 83 -10.28 4.44 -5.68
C VAL A 83 -10.34 2.96 -6.05
N THR A 84 -9.31 2.49 -6.74
CA THR A 84 -9.07 1.07 -6.99
C THR A 84 -7.67 0.67 -6.55
N TRP A 85 -7.34 -0.63 -6.64
CA TRP A 85 -6.03 -1.15 -6.25
C TRP A 85 -5.55 -2.20 -7.23
N ALA A 86 -4.23 -2.34 -7.33
CA ALA A 86 -3.57 -3.42 -8.05
C ALA A 86 -3.65 -4.72 -7.23
N PRO A 87 -4.50 -5.71 -7.59
CA PRO A 87 -4.74 -6.85 -6.72
C PRO A 87 -3.53 -7.79 -6.63
N THR A 88 -3.37 -8.42 -5.47
CA THR A 88 -2.40 -9.51 -5.29
C THR A 88 -2.94 -10.81 -5.89
N SER A 89 -2.07 -11.81 -6.02
CA SER A 89 -2.46 -13.16 -6.44
C SER A 89 -3.32 -13.84 -5.38
N ALA A 90 -4.32 -14.65 -5.78
CA ALA A 90 -5.18 -15.40 -4.86
C ALA A 90 -4.39 -16.22 -3.81
N ARG A 91 -3.27 -16.85 -4.20
CA ARG A 91 -2.37 -17.55 -3.27
C ARG A 91 -1.86 -16.65 -2.15
N ARG A 92 -1.33 -15.47 -2.48
CA ARG A 92 -0.84 -14.48 -1.50
C ARG A 92 -1.95 -13.83 -0.67
N ARG A 93 -3.16 -13.71 -1.23
CA ARG A 93 -4.32 -13.24 -0.46
C ARG A 93 -4.70 -14.27 0.59
N ARG A 94 -4.83 -15.55 0.21
CA ARG A 94 -5.11 -16.67 1.12
C ARG A 94 -4.04 -16.82 2.21
N ALA A 95 -2.75 -16.87 1.83
CA ALA A 95 -1.66 -17.04 2.78
C ALA A 95 -1.54 -15.93 3.83
N ARG A 96 -1.98 -14.69 3.51
CA ARG A 96 -1.91 -13.55 4.45
C ARG A 96 -3.25 -13.22 5.10
N GLY A 97 -4.36 -13.74 4.57
CA GLY A 97 -5.72 -13.41 4.98
C GLY A 97 -6.27 -12.08 4.42
N PHE A 98 -5.50 -11.34 3.63
CA PHE A 98 -5.93 -10.05 3.04
C PHE A 98 -5.11 -9.66 1.80
N ASP A 99 -5.63 -8.70 1.04
CA ASP A 99 -4.86 -7.97 0.04
C ASP A 99 -4.37 -6.64 0.65
N GLN A 100 -3.04 -6.49 0.71
CA GLN A 100 -2.42 -5.31 1.31
C GLN A 100 -2.76 -4.02 0.55
N ALA A 101 -2.93 -4.11 -0.77
CA ALA A 101 -3.24 -2.95 -1.60
C ALA A 101 -4.71 -2.54 -1.43
N GLU A 102 -5.62 -3.53 -1.34
CA GLU A 102 -7.03 -3.30 -1.04
C GLU A 102 -7.21 -2.59 0.31
N LEU A 103 -6.51 -3.06 1.34
CA LEU A 103 -6.65 -2.55 2.69
C LEU A 103 -6.21 -1.08 2.78
N VAL A 104 -5.14 -0.69 2.08
CA VAL A 104 -4.74 0.72 1.96
C VAL A 104 -5.74 1.51 1.10
N ALA A 105 -6.17 0.98 -0.04
CA ALA A 105 -7.11 1.64 -0.94
C ALA A 105 -8.45 1.98 -0.26
N ARG A 106 -9.01 1.05 0.53
CA ARG A 106 -10.23 1.29 1.31
C ARG A 106 -10.07 2.44 2.30
N GLN A 107 -8.90 2.55 2.93
CA GLN A 107 -8.61 3.64 3.87
C GLN A 107 -8.43 4.98 3.16
N VAL A 108 -7.78 5.00 2.00
CA VAL A 108 -7.66 6.20 1.15
C VAL A 108 -9.05 6.66 0.70
N ALA A 109 -9.86 5.76 0.16
CA ALA A 109 -11.22 6.05 -0.30
C ALA A 109 -12.08 6.63 0.82
N ARG A 110 -12.01 6.03 2.01
CA ARG A 110 -12.70 6.52 3.21
C ARG A 110 -12.28 7.94 3.59
N GLN A 111 -10.98 8.25 3.54
CA GLN A 111 -10.47 9.59 3.88
C GLN A 111 -10.81 10.64 2.83
N LEU A 112 -10.93 10.23 1.55
CA LEU A 112 -11.31 11.11 0.45
C LEU A 112 -12.82 11.26 0.27
N GLY A 113 -13.63 10.43 0.96
CA GLY A 113 -15.09 10.43 0.82
C GLY A 113 -15.59 9.86 -0.51
N VAL A 114 -14.85 8.92 -1.12
CA VAL A 114 -15.18 8.35 -2.45
C VAL A 114 -15.30 6.83 -2.41
N PRO A 115 -16.00 6.20 -3.37
CA PRO A 115 -16.12 4.74 -3.42
C PRO A 115 -14.77 4.04 -3.63
N CYS A 116 -14.59 2.89 -2.95
CA CYS A 116 -13.51 1.95 -3.23
C CYS A 116 -14.07 0.77 -4.03
N ARG A 117 -13.67 0.61 -5.29
CA ARG A 117 -14.17 -0.46 -6.18
C ARG A 117 -13.03 -1.31 -6.72
N ARG A 118 -13.26 -2.61 -6.86
CA ARG A 118 -12.33 -3.51 -7.54
C ARG A 118 -12.51 -3.37 -9.05
N LEU A 119 -11.73 -2.49 -9.68
CA LEU A 119 -11.81 -2.23 -11.11
C LEU A 119 -10.75 -2.99 -11.91
N LEU A 120 -9.83 -3.67 -11.21
CA LEU A 120 -8.74 -4.42 -11.80
C LEU A 120 -8.81 -5.89 -11.40
N GLU A 121 -8.43 -6.76 -12.33
CA GLU A 121 -8.08 -8.15 -12.09
C GLU A 121 -6.64 -8.41 -12.45
N ARG A 122 -5.93 -9.12 -11.57
CA ARG A 122 -4.59 -9.60 -11.87
C ARG A 122 -4.66 -10.87 -12.70
N ARG A 123 -4.04 -10.87 -13.89
CA ARG A 123 -3.78 -12.12 -14.62
C ARG A 123 -2.75 -12.96 -13.87
N SER A 124 -2.90 -14.28 -13.93
CA SER A 124 -1.90 -15.22 -13.41
C SER A 124 -0.54 -14.93 -14.05
N GLY A 125 0.51 -14.99 -13.23
CA GLY A 125 1.87 -14.70 -13.65
C GLY A 125 2.85 -14.95 -12.51
N ALA A 126 4.12 -15.18 -12.86
CA ALA A 126 5.16 -15.55 -11.91
C ALA A 126 5.34 -14.48 -10.80
N PRO A 127 5.78 -14.86 -9.59
CA PRO A 127 6.09 -13.92 -8.53
C PRO A 127 7.22 -12.97 -8.96
N GLN A 128 7.07 -11.67 -8.71
CA GLN A 128 8.14 -10.69 -8.98
C GLN A 128 9.26 -10.65 -7.92
N THR A 129 9.10 -11.42 -6.85
CA THR A 129 10.08 -11.48 -5.75
C THR A 129 11.34 -12.17 -6.27
N GLY A 130 12.53 -11.59 -6.05
CA GLY A 130 13.80 -12.15 -6.53
C GLY A 130 14.25 -11.62 -7.91
N HIS A 131 13.35 -11.07 -8.71
CA HIS A 131 13.71 -10.46 -9.99
C HIS A 131 14.42 -9.11 -9.83
N GLY A 132 15.34 -8.80 -10.75
CA GLY A 132 15.97 -7.48 -10.90
C GLY A 132 14.99 -6.40 -11.35
N ARG A 133 15.42 -5.13 -11.36
CA ARG A 133 14.56 -3.98 -11.68
C ARG A 133 13.89 -4.11 -13.05
N ALA A 134 14.64 -4.42 -14.10
CA ALA A 134 14.12 -4.54 -15.47
C ALA A 134 12.99 -5.59 -15.55
N ALA A 135 13.23 -6.80 -15.04
CA ALA A 135 12.23 -7.86 -15.00
C ALA A 135 10.98 -7.52 -14.16
N ARG A 136 11.07 -6.61 -13.19
CA ARG A 136 9.91 -6.12 -12.43
C ARG A 136 9.03 -5.12 -13.20
N LEU A 137 9.52 -4.55 -14.29
CA LEU A 137 8.73 -3.62 -15.12
C LEU A 137 7.75 -4.36 -16.05
N HIS A 138 8.04 -5.62 -16.39
CA HIS A 138 7.24 -6.40 -17.36
C HIS A 138 6.02 -7.12 -16.77
N GLY A 139 5.72 -6.92 -15.48
CA GLY A 139 4.52 -7.50 -14.89
C GLY A 139 4.25 -6.93 -13.49
N PRO A 140 3.28 -7.49 -12.75
CA PRO A 140 2.14 -8.27 -13.23
C PRO A 140 1.26 -7.50 -14.21
N VAL A 141 0.54 -8.24 -15.06
CA VAL A 141 -0.46 -7.69 -15.99
C VAL A 141 -1.83 -7.63 -15.30
N PHE A 142 -2.53 -6.52 -15.49
CA PHE A 142 -3.89 -6.31 -15.02
C PHE A 142 -4.85 -6.14 -16.19
N ARG A 143 -6.09 -6.60 -16.03
CA ARG A 143 -7.21 -6.31 -16.94
C ARG A 143 -8.32 -5.61 -16.17
N THR A 144 -9.23 -4.95 -16.87
CA THR A 144 -10.45 -4.39 -16.29
C THR A 144 -11.28 -5.49 -15.63
N HIS A 145 -11.95 -5.14 -14.53
CA HIS A 145 -12.85 -6.07 -13.85
C HIS A 145 -14.14 -6.23 -14.68
N PRO A 146 -14.68 -7.45 -14.85
CA PRO A 146 -15.86 -7.69 -15.71
C PRO A 146 -17.11 -6.90 -15.31
N GLN A 147 -17.17 -6.42 -14.07
CA GLN A 147 -18.29 -5.67 -13.51
C GLN A 147 -18.11 -4.14 -13.59
N VAL A 148 -17.11 -3.65 -14.32
CA VAL A 148 -16.98 -2.21 -14.63
C VAL A 148 -17.76 -1.97 -15.92
N PRO A 149 -18.81 -1.14 -15.91
CA PRO A 149 -19.47 -0.72 -17.15
C PRO A 149 -18.43 -0.12 -18.12
N ALA A 150 -18.53 -0.47 -19.40
CA ALA A 150 -17.65 0.04 -20.45
C ALA A 150 -17.74 1.57 -20.58
#